data_AF-A0A3G8XII8-F1
#
_entry.id   AF-A0A3G8XII8-F1
#
_cell.length_a   1.000
_cell.length_b   1.000
_cell.length_c   1.000
_cell.angle_alpha   90.00
_cell.angle_beta   90.00
_cell.angle_gamma   90.00
#
_symmetry.space_group_name_H-M   'P 1'
#
loop_
_entity.id
_entity.type
_entity.pdbx_description
1 polymer ?
#
loop_
_entity_poly.entity_id
_entity_poly.type
_entity_poly.pdbx_seq_one_letter_code
_entity_poly.pdbx_strand_id
1 'polypeptide(L)'
;MQKTFLYLFAGTGISFLLNYFLLGSQGWELDLYYGFAFGLAWATAYFLDDEKFSLPEKLIYSFLAMAILILLGLLLFTFELAVPSIIKFSMVFVAYYVLASFKRTKSLRR
;
A
#
# COMPACT_ATOMS: atom_id res chain seq x y z
N MET A 1 5.37 1.07 -14.97
CA MET A 1 4.44 -0.08 -15.03
C MET A 1 5.06 -1.35 -14.47
N GLN A 2 6.11 -1.94 -15.08
CA GLN A 2 6.68 -3.21 -14.58
C GLN A 2 7.16 -3.16 -13.11
N LYS A 3 7.81 -2.05 -12.72
CA LYS A 3 8.25 -1.85 -11.33
C LYS A 3 7.09 -1.71 -10.34
N THR A 4 5.91 -1.24 -10.78
CA THR A 4 4.71 -1.15 -9.93
C THR A 4 4.27 -2.53 -9.46
N PHE A 5 4.20 -3.50 -10.37
CA PHE A 5 3.89 -4.88 -10.03
C PHE A 5 4.97 -5.51 -9.16
N LEU A 6 6.24 -5.19 -9.41
CA LEU A 6 7.33 -5.62 -8.53
C LEU A 6 7.11 -5.13 -7.09
N TYR A 7 6.79 -3.86 -6.88
CA TYR A 7 6.50 -3.32 -5.54
C TYR A 7 5.25 -3.95 -4.91
N LEU A 8 4.22 -4.23 -5.71
CA LEU A 8 3.02 -4.93 -5.24
C LEU A 8 3.39 -6.32 -4.71
N PHE A 9 4.00 -7.15 -5.54
CA PHE A 9 4.28 -8.55 -5.18
C PHE A 9 5.39 -8.66 -4.14
N ALA A 10 6.46 -7.86 -4.24
CA ALA A 10 7.54 -7.86 -3.26
C ALA A 10 7.05 -7.33 -1.91
N GLY A 11 6.32 -6.22 -1.88
CA GLY A 11 5.76 -5.67 -0.65
C GLY A 11 4.77 -6.64 0.00
N THR A 12 3.90 -7.28 -0.80
CA THR A 12 2.96 -8.30 -0.33
C THR A 12 3.70 -9.50 0.24
N GLY A 13 4.63 -10.07 -0.52
CA GLY A 13 5.38 -11.26 -0.11
C GLY A 13 6.23 -11.01 1.13
N ILE A 14 7.00 -9.93 1.17
CA ILE A 14 7.83 -9.58 2.34
C ILE A 14 6.95 -9.38 3.57
N SER A 15 5.88 -8.58 3.45
CA SER A 15 4.99 -8.33 4.57
C SER A 15 4.30 -9.61 5.05
N PHE A 16 3.80 -10.45 4.13
CA PHE A 16 3.21 -11.74 4.46
C PHE A 16 4.18 -12.65 5.20
N LEU A 17 5.39 -12.84 4.66
CA LEU A 17 6.40 -13.72 5.27
C LEU A 17 6.79 -13.24 6.68
N LEU A 18 6.95 -11.93 6.87
CA LEU A 18 7.24 -11.37 8.19
C LEU A 18 6.10 -11.61 9.19
N ASN A 19 4.85 -11.36 8.80
CA ASN A 19 3.71 -11.57 9.70
C ASN A 19 3.51 -13.07 10.01
N TYR A 20 3.58 -13.91 8.98
CA TYR A 20 3.32 -15.34 9.10
C TYR A 20 4.38 -16.07 9.95
N PHE A 21 5.66 -15.76 9.75
CA PHE A 21 6.75 -16.48 10.41
C PHE A 21 7.30 -15.81 11.67
N LEU A 22 7.24 -14.48 11.81
CA LEU A 22 8.00 -13.75 12.85
C LEU A 22 7.14 -12.92 13.81
N LEU A 23 5.98 -12.40 13.39
CA LEU A 23 5.24 -11.40 14.17
C LEU A 23 3.94 -11.93 14.82
N GLY A 24 3.72 -13.25 14.80
CA GLY A 24 2.55 -13.88 15.41
C GLY A 24 1.34 -13.86 14.47
N SER A 25 1.29 -14.83 13.56
CA SER A 25 0.20 -15.01 12.61
C SER A 25 -1.17 -15.15 13.29
N GLN A 26 -2.18 -14.51 12.72
CA GLN A 26 -3.59 -14.69 13.10
C GLN A 26 -4.36 -15.56 12.08
N GLY A 27 -3.65 -16.18 11.14
CA GLY A 27 -4.22 -16.90 10.01
C GLY A 27 -3.60 -16.44 8.70
N TRP A 28 -3.26 -17.40 7.85
CA TRP A 28 -2.54 -17.12 6.59
C TRP A 28 -3.37 -16.24 5.64
N GLU A 29 -4.71 -16.37 5.61
CA GLU A 29 -5.55 -15.51 4.77
C GLU A 29 -5.45 -14.04 5.21
N LEU A 30 -5.53 -13.80 6.52
CA LEU A 30 -5.50 -12.45 7.08
C LEU A 30 -4.12 -11.81 6.93
N ASP A 31 -3.06 -12.59 7.14
CA ASP A 31 -1.69 -12.13 6.92
C ASP A 31 -1.45 -11.80 5.44
N LEU A 32 -2.00 -12.60 4.52
CA LEU A 32 -1.88 -12.35 3.09
C LEU A 32 -2.65 -11.09 2.70
N TYR A 33 -3.85 -10.90 3.25
CA TYR A 33 -4.66 -9.69 3.03
C TYR A 33 -3.96 -8.43 3.53
N TYR A 34 -3.39 -8.45 4.74
CA TYR A 34 -2.62 -7.33 5.26
C TYR A 34 -1.30 -7.12 4.52
N GLY A 35 -0.65 -8.20 4.08
CA GLY A 35 0.49 -8.11 3.17
C GLY A 35 0.09 -7.44 1.87
N PHE A 36 -1.04 -7.80 1.29
CA PHE A 36 -1.56 -7.21 0.07
C PHE A 36 -1.84 -5.72 0.24
N ALA A 37 -2.43 -5.30 1.37
CA ALA A 37 -2.60 -3.88 1.69
C ALA A 37 -1.25 -3.12 1.72
N PHE A 38 -0.21 -3.74 2.31
CA PHE A 38 1.14 -3.18 2.35
C PHE A 38 1.76 -3.07 0.94
N GLY A 39 1.69 -4.13 0.14
CA GLY A 39 2.19 -4.14 -1.24
C GLY A 39 1.44 -3.16 -2.13
N LEU A 40 0.11 -3.09 -2.00
CA LEU A 40 -0.73 -2.17 -2.75
C LEU A 40 -0.37 -0.71 -2.44
N ALA A 41 -0.03 -0.39 -1.19
CA ALA A 41 0.44 0.94 -0.82
C ALA A 41 1.74 1.31 -1.53
N TRP A 42 2.75 0.44 -1.52
CA TRP A 42 4.00 0.68 -2.25
C TRP A 42 3.79 0.81 -3.75
N ALA A 43 2.97 -0.08 -4.34
CA ALA A 43 2.65 -0.05 -5.75
C ALA A 43 1.93 1.25 -6.14
N THR A 44 0.92 1.64 -5.37
CA THR A 44 0.12 2.86 -5.60
C THR A 44 0.98 4.09 -5.42
N ALA A 45 1.79 4.17 -4.36
CA ALA A 45 2.70 5.28 -4.12
C ALA A 45 3.72 5.42 -5.26
N TYR A 46 4.38 4.33 -5.66
CA TYR A 46 5.33 4.35 -6.77
C TYR A 46 4.68 4.69 -8.12
N PHE A 47 3.48 4.17 -8.39
CA PHE A 47 2.76 4.47 -9.63
C PHE A 47 2.39 5.95 -9.74
N LEU A 48 1.97 6.55 -8.62
CA LEU A 48 1.54 7.93 -8.53
C LEU A 48 2.71 8.92 -8.34
N ASP A 49 3.91 8.44 -8.04
CA ASP A 49 5.15 9.24 -7.96
C ASP A 49 5.70 9.60 -9.35
N ASP A 50 4.83 10.19 -10.16
CA ASP A 50 5.09 10.68 -11.51
C ASP A 50 4.55 12.11 -11.62
N GLU A 51 5.19 12.94 -12.46
CA GLU A 51 4.81 14.34 -12.67
C GLU A 51 3.50 14.50 -13.42
N LYS A 52 3.12 13.49 -14.21
CA LYS A 52 1.86 13.50 -14.96
C LYS A 52 0.62 13.53 -14.07
N PHE A 53 0.75 13.14 -12.80
CA PHE A 53 -0.34 13.13 -11.84
C PHE A 53 -0.31 14.38 -10.96
N SER A 54 -1.40 15.13 -10.99
CA SER A 54 -1.66 16.23 -10.08
C SER A 54 -1.95 15.72 -8.66
N LEU A 55 -1.79 16.59 -7.65
CA LEU A 55 -2.05 16.23 -6.26
C LEU A 55 -3.47 15.66 -6.02
N PRO A 56 -4.56 16.27 -6.56
CA PRO A 56 -5.90 15.71 -6.40
C PRO A 56 -6.04 14.31 -6.99
N GLU A 57 -5.44 14.05 -8.15
CA GLU A 57 -5.47 12.72 -8.78
C GLU A 57 -4.78 11.69 -7.88
N LYS A 58 -3.61 12.02 -7.33
CA LYS A 58 -2.88 11.11 -6.41
C LYS A 58 -3.75 10.73 -5.21
N LEU A 59 -4.47 11.71 -4.65
CA LEU A 59 -5.38 11.46 -3.54
C LEU A 59 -6.57 10.59 -3.95
N ILE A 60 -7.23 10.89 -5.08
CA ILE A 60 -8.37 10.10 -5.57
C ILE A 60 -7.98 8.64 -5.79
N TYR A 61 -6.84 8.37 -6.44
CA TYR A 61 -6.38 7.00 -6.64
C TYR A 61 -6.03 6.30 -5.33
N SER A 62 -5.46 7.02 -4.35
CA SER A 62 -5.19 6.44 -3.03
C SER A 62 -6.48 6.10 -2.27
N PHE A 63 -7.51 6.95 -2.34
CA PHE A 63 -8.83 6.67 -1.75
C PHE A 63 -9.52 5.50 -2.44
N LEU A 64 -9.40 5.39 -3.76
CA LEU A 64 -9.95 4.26 -4.50
C LEU A 64 -9.28 2.94 -4.09
N ALA A 65 -7.96 2.92 -3.94
CA ALA A 65 -7.23 1.75 -3.44
C ALA A 65 -7.69 1.35 -2.03
N MET A 66 -7.88 2.32 -1.13
CA MET A 66 -8.40 2.07 0.21
C MET A 66 -9.84 1.55 0.19
N ALA A 67 -10.71 2.09 -0.67
CA ALA A 67 -12.07 1.61 -0.83
C ALA A 67 -12.10 0.15 -1.30
N ILE A 68 -11.24 -0.21 -2.26
CA ILE A 68 -11.08 -1.59 -2.73
C ILE A 68 -10.62 -2.51 -1.58
N LEU A 69 -9.66 -2.06 -0.75
CA LEU A 69 -9.22 -2.84 0.41
C LEU A 69 -10.39 -3.09 1.37
N ILE A 70 -11.15 -2.06 1.75
CA ILE A 70 -12.32 -2.23 2.62
C ILE A 70 -13.32 -3.22 2.04
N LEU A 71 -13.65 -3.08 0.76
CA LEU A 71 -14.60 -3.98 0.09
C LEU A 71 -14.10 -5.43 0.13
N LEU A 72 -12.82 -5.67 -0.19
CA LEU A 72 -12.22 -7.00 -0.10
C LEU A 72 -12.21 -7.53 1.33
N GLY A 73 -11.87 -6.68 2.30
CA GLY A 73 -11.88 -7.01 3.71
C GLY A 73 -13.27 -7.40 4.22
N LEU A 74 -14.32 -6.72 3.77
CA LEU A 74 -15.71 -7.04 4.12
C LEU A 74 -16.23 -8.31 3.45
N LEU A 75 -15.73 -8.64 2.25
CA LEU A 75 -16.12 -9.87 1.54
C LEU A 75 -15.45 -11.12 2.11
N LEU A 76 -14.22 -10.99 2.61
CA LEU A 76 -13.40 -12.10 3.09
C LEU A 76 -13.39 -12.23 4.63
N PHE A 77 -13.60 -11.13 5.35
CA PHE A 77 -13.46 -11.04 6.81
C PHE A 77 -14.55 -10.15 7.43
N THR A 78 -14.39 -9.78 8.71
CA THR A 78 -15.24 -8.82 9.40
C THR A 78 -14.74 -7.38 9.22
N PHE A 79 -15.63 -6.41 9.43
CA PHE A 79 -15.29 -4.98 9.37
C PHE A 79 -14.10 -4.61 10.28
N GLU A 80 -14.06 -5.18 11.49
CA GLU A 80 -12.98 -4.97 12.46
C GLU A 80 -11.61 -5.38 11.91
N LEU A 81 -11.55 -6.50 11.17
CA LEU A 81 -10.33 -6.97 10.52
C LEU A 81 -10.02 -6.21 9.22
N ALA A 82 -11.03 -5.62 8.58
CA ALA A 82 -10.83 -4.81 7.39
C ALA A 82 -10.16 -3.46 7.71
N VAL A 83 -10.51 -2.79 8.81
CA VAL A 83 -10.01 -1.45 9.17
C VAL A 83 -8.47 -1.36 9.24
N PRO A 84 -7.75 -2.30 9.90
CA PRO A 84 -6.28 -2.29 9.95
C PRO A 84 -5.60 -2.25 8.58
N SER A 85 -6.22 -2.77 7.52
CA SER A 85 -5.66 -2.72 6.17
C SER A 85 -5.52 -1.29 5.65
N ILE A 86 -6.48 -0.42 5.95
CA ILE A 86 -6.48 0.99 5.55
C ILE A 86 -5.35 1.72 6.29
N ILE A 87 -5.21 1.43 7.58
CA ILE A 87 -4.17 2.04 8.42
C ILE A 87 -2.80 1.63 7.91
N LYS A 88 -2.57 0.33 7.66
CA LYS A 88 -1.34 -0.18 7.06
C LYS A 88 -1.06 0.48 5.70
N PHE A 89 -2.06 0.54 4.83
CA PHE A 89 -1.93 1.18 3.52
C PHE A 89 -1.52 2.64 3.65
N SER A 90 -2.25 3.41 4.47
CA SER A 90 -2.05 4.84 4.65
C SER A 90 -0.67 5.15 5.23
N MET A 91 -0.24 4.39 6.23
CA MET A 91 1.07 4.57 6.86
C MET A 91 2.20 4.36 5.85
N VAL A 92 2.13 3.29 5.05
CA VAL A 92 3.14 2.98 4.03
C VAL A 92 3.13 4.00 2.90
N PHE A 93 1.93 4.38 2.43
CA PHE A 93 1.77 5.37 1.37
C PHE A 93 2.36 6.72 1.79
N VAL A 94 2.02 7.21 2.98
CA VAL A 94 2.57 8.46 3.53
C VAL A 94 4.08 8.34 3.73
N ALA A 95 4.56 7.24 4.30
CA ALA A 95 5.99 7.01 4.51
C ALA A 95 6.78 7.07 3.19
N TYR A 96 6.24 6.50 2.11
CA TYR A 96 6.84 6.62 0.77
C TYR A 96 7.05 8.09 0.38
N TYR A 97 5.99 8.91 0.47
CA TYR A 97 6.08 10.31 0.04
C TYR A 97 6.97 11.16 0.94
N VAL A 98 7.00 10.85 2.25
CA VAL A 98 7.97 11.46 3.18
C VAL A 98 9.39 11.12 2.74
N LEU A 99 9.70 9.86 2.49
CA LEU A 99 11.03 9.45 2.01
C LEU A 99 11.37 10.07 0.64
N ALA A 100 10.40 10.10 -0.27
CA ALA A 100 10.56 10.72 -1.59
C ALA A 100 10.79 12.25 -1.49
N SER A 101 10.21 12.92 -0.48
CA SER A 101 10.40 14.36 -0.27
C SER A 101 11.84 14.75 0.04
N PHE A 102 12.63 13.84 0.61
CA PHE A 102 14.05 14.06 0.93
C PHE A 102 14.99 13.84 -0.26
N LYS A 103 14.53 13.23 -1.37
CA LYS A 103 15.38 13.05 -2.56
C LYS A 103 15.65 14.40 -3.24
N ARG A 104 16.94 14.76 -3.37
CA ARG A 104 17.41 16.01 -4.02
C ARG A 104 16.98 16.15 -5.48
N THR A 105 16.82 15.03 -6.19
CA THR A 105 16.23 14.95 -7.53
C THR A 105 14.72 14.93 -7.44
N LYS A 106 14.09 16.02 -7.00
CA LYS A 106 12.67 16.22 -7.24
C LYS A 106 12.51 16.95 -8.56
N SER A 107 11.73 16.37 -9.45
CA SER A 107 11.38 16.91 -10.76
C SER A 107 10.59 18.24 -10.66
N LEU A 108 10.01 18.51 -9.49
CA LEU A 108 9.39 19.79 -9.10
C LEU A 108 10.38 20.91 -8.69
N ARG A 109 11.70 20.66 -8.67
CA ARG A 109 12.71 21.73 -8.63
C ARG A 109 13.10 22.07 -10.07
N ARG A 110 12.29 22.90 -10.72
CA ARG A 110 12.79 23.82 -11.75
C ARG A 110 12.93 25.19 -11.13
#